data_AF-A0A9Q4GZ99-F1
#
_entry.id   AF-A0A9Q4GZ99-F1
#
_cell.length_a   1.000
_cell.length_b   1.000
_cell.length_c   1.000
_cell.angle_alpha   90.00
_cell.angle_beta   90.00
_cell.angle_gamma   90.00
#
_symmetry.space_group_name_H-M   'P 1'
#
loop_
_entity.id
_entity.type
_entity.pdbx_description
1 polymer ?
#
loop_
_entity_poly.entity_id
_entity_poly.type
_entity_poly.pdbx_seq_one_letter_code
_entity_poly.pdbx_strand_id
1 'polypeptide(L)'
;MSTRIVVVGDVLLDRDVTGNSERLSPDAPVPVVDVEHVHASPGGAGLAALLCAGRAGGMPGPAPAVTLVAPLAEDAAAAELRAALDGIRIHALGHEGGTRTKTRIRSAGQTLVRVDEGGPGTPRDVDATRLAEVLDSADVVLVSTTGEGSPGTMPSGLSWRAWPSGCRWCGIRIRAAASRWPGAPWSPRTWPRPAPRWPR
;
A
#
# COMPACT_ATOMS: atom_id res chain seq x y z
N MET A 1 23.43 -11.67 8.19
CA MET A 1 23.14 -10.50 7.34
C MET A 1 21.65 -10.20 7.44
N SER A 2 21.26 -8.92 7.53
CA SER A 2 19.84 -8.54 7.55
C SER A 2 19.29 -8.61 6.12
N THR A 3 18.18 -9.29 5.93
CA THR A 3 17.49 -9.42 4.63
C THR A 3 17.01 -8.06 4.16
N ARG A 4 17.28 -7.70 2.90
CA ARG A 4 16.82 -6.46 2.27
C ARG A 4 15.52 -6.72 1.51
N ILE A 5 14.47 -6.03 1.93
CA ILE A 5 13.14 -6.12 1.33
C ILE A 5 12.82 -4.78 0.67
N VAL A 6 12.48 -4.82 -0.62
CA VAL A 6 11.91 -3.66 -1.32
C VAL A 6 10.42 -3.89 -1.50
N VAL A 7 9.60 -3.00 -0.94
CA VAL A 7 8.16 -2.99 -1.16
C VAL A 7 7.85 -1.94 -2.23
N VAL A 8 7.13 -2.33 -3.29
CA VAL A 8 6.77 -1.44 -4.40
C VAL A 8 5.25 -1.37 -4.51
N GLY A 9 4.70 -0.16 -4.55
CA GLY A 9 3.30 0.05 -4.91
C GLY A 9 2.68 1.26 -4.25
N ASP A 10 1.36 1.34 -4.30
CA ASP A 10 0.63 2.54 -3.85
C ASP A 10 0.56 2.61 -2.33
N VAL A 11 0.76 3.82 -1.83
CA VAL A 11 0.51 4.18 -0.44
C VAL A 11 -0.75 5.02 -0.35
N LEU A 12 -1.51 4.81 0.70
CA LEU A 12 -2.64 5.65 1.05
C LEU A 12 -2.64 5.87 2.56
N LEU A 13 -3.23 6.97 3.00
CA LEU A 13 -3.48 7.21 4.41
C LEU A 13 -4.86 6.65 4.76
N ASP A 14 -4.89 5.59 5.55
CA ASP A 14 -6.12 4.99 6.07
C ASP A 14 -6.48 5.68 7.40
N ARG A 15 -7.67 6.26 7.50
CA ARG A 15 -8.17 6.92 8.71
C ARG A 15 -9.44 6.23 9.18
N ASP A 16 -9.45 5.78 10.42
CA ASP A 16 -10.66 5.34 11.12
C ASP A 16 -11.06 6.44 12.10
N VAL A 17 -12.20 7.08 11.81
CA VAL A 17 -12.86 8.06 12.69
C VAL A 17 -13.95 7.31 13.44
N THR A 18 -13.78 7.14 14.75
CA THR A 18 -14.76 6.48 15.60
C THR A 18 -15.39 7.48 16.55
N GLY A 19 -16.69 7.37 16.71
CA GLY A 19 -17.45 8.18 17.66
C GLY A 19 -18.83 7.62 17.88
N ASN A 20 -19.66 8.36 18.60
CA ASN A 20 -21.02 7.96 18.88
C ASN A 20 -22.01 8.75 18.03
N SER A 21 -23.19 8.18 17.75
CA SER A 21 -24.22 8.85 16.92
C SER A 21 -25.59 8.75 17.58
N GLU A 22 -25.88 9.73 18.43
CA GLU A 22 -27.10 9.76 19.26
C GLU A 22 -28.16 10.73 18.73
N ARG A 23 -27.84 11.54 17.71
CA ARG A 23 -28.76 12.51 17.11
C ARG A 23 -28.71 12.49 15.59
N LEU A 24 -29.80 12.98 14.99
CA LEU A 24 -29.87 13.31 13.57
C LEU A 24 -29.58 14.80 13.34
N SER A 25 -29.13 15.14 12.14
CA SER A 25 -28.96 16.53 11.73
C SER A 25 -30.33 17.23 11.63
N PRO A 26 -30.47 18.49 12.09
CA PRO A 26 -31.70 19.26 11.89
C PRO A 26 -31.96 19.59 10.41
N ASP A 27 -30.92 19.59 9.59
CA ASP A 27 -30.98 20.01 8.18
C ASP A 27 -31.25 18.84 7.21
N ALA A 28 -31.07 17.58 7.65
CA ALA A 28 -31.30 16.38 6.84
C ALA A 28 -31.42 15.13 7.73
N PRO A 29 -32.13 14.05 7.29
CA PRO A 29 -32.27 12.80 8.05
C PRO A 29 -30.99 11.95 8.01
N VAL A 30 -29.85 12.53 8.41
CA VAL A 30 -28.54 11.90 8.45
C VAL A 30 -28.01 11.86 9.89
N PRO A 31 -27.32 10.78 10.29
CA PRO A 31 -26.70 10.70 11.61
C PRO A 31 -25.62 11.76 11.77
N VAL A 32 -25.55 12.38 12.95
CA VAL A 32 -24.39 13.17 13.37
C VAL A 32 -23.49 12.29 14.21
N VAL A 33 -22.21 12.26 13.88
CA VAL A 33 -21.20 11.51 14.64
C VAL A 33 -20.40 12.50 15.49
N ASP A 34 -20.47 12.37 16.81
CA ASP A 34 -19.59 13.08 17.72
C ASP A 34 -18.28 12.29 17.81
N VAL A 35 -17.22 12.85 17.21
CA VAL A 35 -15.93 12.17 17.08
C VAL A 35 -15.23 12.03 18.43
N GLU A 36 -14.87 10.80 18.79
CA GLU A 36 -14.14 10.49 20.03
C GLU A 36 -12.67 10.21 19.73
N HIS A 37 -12.40 9.45 18.66
CA HIS A 37 -11.05 9.07 18.26
C HIS A 37 -10.87 9.13 16.75
N VAL A 38 -9.67 9.53 16.35
CA VAL A 38 -9.19 9.45 14.97
C VAL A 38 -7.90 8.65 14.98
N HIS A 39 -7.89 7.51 14.30
CA HIS A 39 -6.69 6.72 14.10
C HIS A 39 -6.26 6.78 12.65
N ALA A 40 -5.05 7.27 12.40
CA ALA A 40 -4.45 7.31 11.07
C ALA A 40 -3.34 6.25 10.97
N SER A 41 -3.30 5.54 9.86
CA SER A 41 -2.31 4.50 9.59
C SER A 41 -1.93 4.43 8.11
N PRO A 42 -0.68 4.05 7.77
CA PRO A 42 -0.32 3.76 6.39
C PRO A 42 -1.08 2.54 5.88
N GLY A 43 -1.74 2.67 4.73
CA GLY A 43 -2.37 1.59 3.99
C GLY A 43 -1.52 1.11 2.81
N GLY A 44 -1.99 0.06 2.14
CA GLY A 44 -1.36 -0.44 0.91
C GLY A 44 0.09 -0.89 1.11
N ALA A 45 0.98 -0.42 0.23
CA ALA A 45 2.41 -0.70 0.30
C ALA A 45 3.05 -0.18 1.60
N GLY A 46 2.51 0.88 2.21
CA GLY A 46 2.98 1.41 3.49
C GLY A 46 2.74 0.42 4.63
N LEU A 47 1.55 -0.17 4.71
CA LEU A 47 1.24 -1.22 5.67
C LEU A 47 2.12 -2.45 5.46
N ALA A 48 2.31 -2.85 4.20
CA ALA A 48 3.17 -3.98 3.85
C ALA A 48 4.62 -3.74 4.30
N ALA A 49 5.15 -2.52 4.13
CA ALA A 49 6.48 -2.17 4.62
C ALA A 49 6.59 -2.24 6.15
N LEU A 50 5.58 -1.76 6.89
CA LEU A 50 5.54 -1.87 8.35
C LEU A 50 5.49 -3.31 8.85
N LEU A 51 4.71 -4.18 8.19
CA LEU A 51 4.65 -5.61 8.47
C LEU A 51 6.00 -6.29 8.20
N CYS A 52 6.62 -6.00 7.05
CA CYS A 52 7.95 -6.51 6.72
C CYS A 52 9.01 -6.08 7.73
N ALA A 53 8.96 -4.84 8.22
CA ALA A 53 9.90 -4.32 9.21
C ALA A 53 9.69 -4.89 10.62
N GLY A 54 8.72 -5.79 10.81
CA GLY A 54 8.41 -6.41 12.10
C GLY A 54 7.63 -5.52 13.06
N ARG A 55 7.21 -4.32 12.63
CA ARG A 55 6.56 -3.31 13.48
C ARG A 55 5.07 -3.54 13.70
N ALA A 56 4.46 -4.43 12.91
CA ALA A 56 3.06 -4.80 13.04
C ALA A 56 2.90 -6.30 13.39
N GLY A 57 3.80 -6.84 14.23
CA GLY A 57 3.72 -8.22 14.73
C GLY A 57 4.44 -9.25 13.87
N GLY A 58 5.57 -8.90 13.26
CA GLY A 58 6.33 -9.77 12.36
C GLY A 58 7.06 -10.93 13.05
N MET A 59 7.63 -11.81 12.21
CA MET A 59 8.30 -13.05 12.61
C MET A 59 9.52 -12.81 13.54
N PRO A 60 9.78 -13.72 14.50
CA PRO A 60 10.98 -13.66 15.34
C PRO A 60 12.25 -13.76 14.48
N GLY A 61 13.16 -12.80 14.64
CA GLY A 61 14.43 -12.72 13.91
C GLY A 61 15.00 -11.31 13.85
N PRO A 62 16.20 -11.13 13.27
CA PRO A 62 16.76 -9.80 13.03
C PRO A 62 15.86 -9.02 12.06
N ALA A 63 15.52 -7.78 12.40
CA ALA A 63 14.68 -6.94 11.58
C ALA A 63 15.28 -6.78 10.16
N PRO A 64 14.52 -7.04 9.09
CA PRO A 64 14.99 -6.82 7.74
C PRO A 64 15.12 -5.32 7.45
N ALA A 65 16.06 -4.97 6.57
CA ALA A 65 16.14 -3.61 6.05
C ALA A 65 15.06 -3.43 4.99
N VAL A 66 14.06 -2.59 5.28
CA VAL A 66 12.93 -2.35 4.38
C VAL A 66 13.09 -1.02 3.64
N THR A 67 12.92 -1.05 2.32
CA THR A 67 12.79 0.14 1.48
C THR A 67 11.43 0.14 0.79
N LEU A 68 10.69 1.23 0.91
CA LEU A 68 9.41 1.44 0.24
C LEU A 68 9.61 2.30 -1.00
N VAL A 69 9.21 1.79 -2.16
CA VAL A 69 9.11 2.53 -3.42
C VAL A 69 7.64 2.81 -3.69
N ALA A 70 7.23 4.07 -3.63
CA ALA A 70 5.84 4.45 -3.81
C ALA A 70 5.72 5.88 -4.38
N PRO A 71 4.70 6.15 -5.21
CA PRO A 71 4.25 7.52 -5.48
C PRO A 71 3.84 8.19 -4.18
N LEU A 72 4.38 9.37 -3.91
CA LEU A 72 4.02 10.13 -2.72
C LEU A 72 3.97 11.62 -3.06
N ALA A 73 2.85 12.27 -2.76
CA ALA A 73 2.71 13.70 -3.01
C ALA A 73 3.50 14.53 -1.98
N GLU A 74 3.42 15.85 -2.14
CA GLU A 74 3.98 16.85 -1.23
C GLU A 74 2.85 17.61 -0.52
N ASP A 75 1.99 16.87 0.18
CA ASP A 75 0.86 17.42 0.93
C ASP A 75 0.83 16.94 2.39
N ALA A 76 -0.15 17.42 3.16
CA ALA A 76 -0.29 17.09 4.58
C ALA A 76 -0.47 15.59 4.83
N ALA A 77 -1.25 14.90 3.99
CA ALA A 77 -1.45 13.46 4.11
C ALA A 77 -0.15 12.68 3.82
N ALA A 78 0.68 13.13 2.87
CA ALA A 78 2.00 12.56 2.65
C ALA A 78 2.94 12.81 3.82
N ALA A 79 2.87 13.98 4.47
CA ALA A 79 3.66 14.27 5.67
C ALA A 79 3.29 13.32 6.82
N GLU A 80 2.00 13.08 7.05
CA GLU A 80 1.50 12.09 8.02
C GLU A 80 1.99 10.67 7.69
N LEU A 81 1.94 10.26 6.42
CA LEU A 81 2.48 8.97 5.98
C LEU A 81 3.97 8.85 6.26
N ARG A 82 4.77 9.88 5.95
CA ARG A 82 6.22 9.88 6.24
C ARG A 82 6.49 9.74 7.73
N ALA A 83 5.74 10.44 8.57
CA ALA A 83 5.87 10.34 10.03
C ALA A 83 5.49 8.93 10.53
N ALA A 84 4.39 8.36 10.04
CA ALA A 84 3.95 7.02 10.42
C ALA A 84 4.86 5.89 9.89
N LEU A 85 5.64 6.16 8.84
CA LEU A 85 6.64 5.27 8.26
C LEU A 85 8.07 5.58 8.72
N ASP A 86 8.24 6.33 9.81
CA ASP A 86 9.57 6.66 10.37
C ASP A 86 10.44 5.41 10.52
N GLY A 87 11.72 5.50 10.14
CA GLY A 87 12.64 4.35 10.14
C GLY A 87 12.44 3.31 9.01
N ILE A 88 11.46 3.48 8.13
CA ILE A 88 11.43 2.82 6.82
C ILE A 88 12.11 3.74 5.81
N ARG A 89 13.04 3.22 5.01
CA ARG A 89 13.62 4.01 3.91
C ARG A 89 12.57 4.19 2.83
N ILE A 90 12.24 5.42 2.47
CA ILE A 90 11.29 5.71 1.38
C ILE A 90 12.06 6.21 0.17
N HIS A 91 11.94 5.50 -0.94
CA HIS A 91 12.27 5.98 -2.28
C HIS A 91 10.98 6.52 -2.91
N ALA A 92 10.69 7.79 -2.64
CA ALA A 92 9.49 8.44 -3.12
C ALA A 92 9.60 8.72 -4.63
N LEU A 93 8.57 8.32 -5.37
CA LEU A 93 8.35 8.75 -6.74
C LEU A 93 7.46 9.99 -6.72
N GLY A 94 7.58 10.86 -7.73
CA GLY A 94 6.61 11.93 -7.93
C GLY A 94 5.20 11.36 -8.06
N HIS A 95 4.19 12.14 -7.69
CA HIS A 95 2.80 11.67 -7.66
C HIS A 95 1.86 12.69 -8.25
N GLU A 96 1.02 12.26 -9.19
CA GLU A 96 -0.04 13.09 -9.77
C GLU A 96 -1.27 13.20 -8.86
N GLY A 97 -1.73 14.43 -8.63
CA GLY A 97 -2.81 14.72 -7.69
C GLY A 97 -2.34 14.76 -6.23
N GLY A 98 -3.31 14.67 -5.32
CA GLY A 98 -3.06 14.58 -3.87
C GLY A 98 -2.81 13.15 -3.43
N THR A 99 -2.15 13.00 -2.28
CA THR A 99 -2.01 11.72 -1.57
C THR A 99 -3.39 11.13 -1.30
N ARG A 100 -3.55 9.86 -1.64
CA ARG A 100 -4.82 9.17 -1.45
C ARG A 100 -5.11 9.01 0.03
N THR A 101 -6.31 9.39 0.45
CA THR A 101 -6.84 9.12 1.78
C THR A 101 -8.06 8.21 1.67
N LYS A 102 -8.24 7.35 2.66
CA LYS A 102 -9.46 6.54 2.82
C LYS A 102 -9.91 6.70 4.26
N THR A 103 -10.98 7.45 4.46
CA THR A 103 -11.50 7.74 5.79
C THR A 103 -12.78 6.95 6.02
N ARG A 104 -12.81 6.11 7.06
CA ARG A 104 -14.02 5.39 7.50
C ARG A 104 -14.57 6.10 8.73
N ILE A 105 -15.81 6.57 8.64
CA ILE A 105 -16.53 7.12 9.79
C ILE A 105 -17.38 6.00 10.38
N ARG A 106 -17.21 5.73 11.67
CA ARG A 106 -17.77 4.57 12.36
C ARG A 106 -18.45 4.97 13.66
N SER A 107 -19.56 4.29 13.95
CA SER A 107 -20.28 4.38 15.21
C SER A 107 -20.79 3.00 15.61
N ALA A 108 -20.80 2.69 16.91
CA ALA A 108 -21.22 1.41 17.46
C ALA A 108 -20.61 0.17 16.73
N GLY A 109 -19.34 0.27 16.34
CA GLY A 109 -18.61 -0.77 15.60
C GLY A 109 -18.93 -0.87 14.10
N GLN A 110 -19.94 -0.17 13.60
CA GLN A 110 -20.38 -0.17 12.21
C GLN A 110 -19.77 1.00 11.43
N THR A 111 -19.43 0.78 10.16
CA THR A 111 -19.05 1.88 9.25
C THR A 111 -20.30 2.53 8.69
N LEU A 112 -20.46 3.82 8.95
CA LEU A 112 -21.58 4.62 8.46
C LEU A 112 -21.30 5.15 7.06
N VAL A 113 -20.09 5.69 6.84
CA VAL A 113 -19.68 6.24 5.55
C VAL A 113 -18.18 6.07 5.33
N ARG A 114 -17.80 5.98 4.07
CA ARG A 114 -16.41 6.04 3.61
C ARG A 114 -16.23 7.27 2.74
N VAL A 115 -15.20 8.06 3.05
CA VAL A 115 -14.79 9.24 2.29
C VAL A 115 -13.41 8.96 1.71
N ASP A 116 -13.33 8.92 0.39
CA ASP A 116 -12.07 8.74 -0.33
C ASP A 116 -11.70 10.08 -0.97
N GLU A 117 -10.48 10.56 -0.71
CA GLU A 117 -9.95 11.79 -1.30
C GLU A 117 -8.62 11.52 -2.01
N GLY A 118 -8.24 12.45 -2.89
CA GLY A 118 -7.10 12.27 -3.78
C GLY A 118 -7.42 11.41 -5.00
N GLY A 119 -6.42 11.24 -5.86
CA GLY A 119 -6.54 10.53 -7.13
C GLY A 119 -5.79 9.20 -7.13
N PRO A 120 -6.01 8.33 -8.13
CA PRO A 120 -5.18 7.15 -8.30
C PRO A 120 -3.72 7.61 -8.47
N GLY A 121 -2.82 7.06 -7.67
CA GLY A 121 -1.44 7.51 -7.66
C GLY A 121 -0.72 7.17 -8.95
N THR A 122 -0.71 8.12 -9.87
CA THR A 122 0.10 8.01 -11.08
C THR A 122 1.52 8.45 -10.72
N PRO A 123 2.52 7.56 -10.82
CA PRO A 123 3.90 7.94 -10.60
C PRO A 123 4.34 8.96 -11.67
N ARG A 124 5.03 10.01 -11.23
CA ARG A 124 5.74 10.99 -12.06
C ARG A 124 7.22 10.98 -11.74
N ASP A 125 8.02 11.54 -12.65
CA ASP A 125 9.44 11.81 -12.44
C ASP A 125 10.25 10.55 -12.06
N VAL A 126 9.88 9.40 -12.63
CA VAL A 126 10.52 8.14 -12.29
C VAL A 126 11.85 8.00 -13.01
N ASP A 127 12.93 8.07 -12.25
CA ASP A 127 14.26 7.71 -12.71
C ASP A 127 14.37 6.17 -12.79
N ALA A 128 14.32 5.65 -14.02
CA ALA A 128 14.38 4.21 -14.28
C ALA A 128 15.72 3.59 -13.86
N THR A 129 16.83 4.32 -13.98
CA THR A 129 18.15 3.84 -13.59
C THR A 129 18.21 3.70 -12.08
N ARG A 130 17.78 4.75 -11.35
CA ARG A 130 17.77 4.73 -9.90
C ARG A 130 16.82 3.69 -9.34
N LEU A 131 15.64 3.53 -9.95
CA LEU A 131 14.68 2.50 -9.57
C LEU A 131 15.27 1.10 -9.76
N ALA A 132 15.95 0.84 -10.88
CA ALA A 132 16.62 -0.44 -11.12
C ALA A 132 17.69 -0.72 -10.05
N GLU A 133 18.52 0.27 -9.69
CA GLU A 133 19.52 0.12 -8.61
C GLU A 133 18.89 -0.26 -7.27
N VAL A 134 17.77 0.39 -6.91
CA VAL A 134 17.04 0.08 -5.67
C VAL A 134 16.52 -1.35 -5.70
N LEU A 135 15.91 -1.78 -6.81
CA LEU A 135 15.39 -3.13 -6.98
C LEU A 135 16.48 -4.19 -6.99
N ASP A 136 17.62 -3.93 -7.64
CA ASP A 136 18.77 -4.84 -7.71
C ASP A 136 19.49 -5.00 -6.36
N SER A 137 19.31 -4.03 -5.46
CA SER A 137 19.82 -4.12 -4.08
C SER A 137 18.98 -5.03 -3.18
N ALA A 138 17.80 -5.46 -3.62
CA ALA A 138 16.85 -6.23 -2.82
C ALA A 138 17.16 -7.74 -2.85
N ASP A 139 17.05 -8.40 -1.70
CA ASP A 139 17.02 -9.86 -1.65
C ASP A 139 15.58 -10.36 -1.95
N VAL A 140 14.58 -9.54 -1.63
CA VAL A 140 13.16 -9.79 -1.90
C VAL A 140 12.48 -8.52 -2.38
N VAL A 141 11.72 -8.62 -3.48
CA VAL A 141 10.79 -7.57 -3.91
C VAL A 141 9.35 -8.00 -3.64
N LEU A 142 8.62 -7.17 -2.90
CA LEU A 142 7.20 -7.30 -2.60
C LEU A 142 6.42 -6.25 -3.38
N VAL A 143 5.45 -6.67 -4.19
CA VAL A 143 4.55 -5.75 -4.88
C VAL A 143 3.19 -5.71 -4.20
N SER A 144 2.73 -4.51 -3.83
CA SER A 144 1.46 -4.28 -3.13
C SER A 144 0.66 -3.18 -3.83
N THR A 145 -0.36 -3.56 -4.60
CA THR A 145 -1.26 -2.61 -5.27
C THR A 145 -2.56 -2.49 -4.50
N THR A 146 -3.13 -1.29 -4.46
CA THR A 146 -4.34 -1.03 -3.66
C THR A 146 -5.63 -1.35 -4.42
N GLY A 147 -5.53 -1.91 -5.63
CA GLY A 147 -6.67 -2.35 -6.46
C GLY A 147 -7.56 -1.22 -7.00
N GLU A 148 -7.46 -0.01 -6.44
CA GLU A 148 -8.23 1.17 -6.84
C GLU A 148 -7.35 2.22 -7.58
N GLY A 149 -6.10 1.88 -7.92
CA GLY A 149 -5.23 2.62 -8.84
C GLY A 149 -5.38 2.12 -10.28
N SER A 150 -5.17 3.00 -11.27
CA SER A 150 -5.35 2.64 -12.69
C SER A 150 -4.42 1.47 -13.06
N PRO A 151 -4.95 0.38 -13.64
CA PRO A 151 -4.14 -0.76 -14.04
C PRO A 151 -3.37 -0.40 -15.32
N GLY A 152 -2.16 0.17 -15.24
CA GLY A 152 -1.36 0.25 -16.46
C GLY A 152 -0.11 1.12 -16.55
N THR A 153 0.16 2.08 -15.67
CA THR A 153 1.20 3.08 -16.01
C THR A 153 2.38 3.04 -15.03
N MET A 154 3.34 2.17 -15.33
CA MET A 154 4.73 2.39 -14.96
C MET A 154 5.36 3.29 -16.04
N PRO A 155 6.35 4.14 -15.70
CA PRO A 155 7.08 4.96 -16.67
C PRO A 155 7.62 4.11 -17.83
N SER A 156 7.47 4.64 -19.04
CA SER A 156 7.80 3.99 -20.31
C SER A 156 9.26 3.54 -20.35
N GLY A 157 9.47 2.27 -20.03
CA GLY A 157 10.76 1.56 -19.95
C GLY A 157 10.60 0.25 -19.17
N LEU A 158 9.72 0.23 -18.17
CA LEU A 158 9.25 -0.96 -17.47
C LEU A 158 7.86 -1.35 -17.99
N SER A 159 7.84 -1.95 -19.19
CA SER A 159 6.63 -2.43 -19.81
C SER A 159 6.03 -3.62 -19.04
N TRP A 160 4.73 -3.56 -18.72
CA TRP A 160 3.93 -4.70 -18.23
C TRP A 160 3.97 -5.93 -19.17
N ARG A 161 4.49 -5.79 -20.41
CA ARG A 161 4.54 -6.86 -21.43
C ARG A 161 5.56 -7.97 -21.15
N ALA A 162 6.34 -7.91 -20.07
CA ALA A 162 7.11 -9.07 -19.61
C ALA A 162 6.25 -10.08 -18.80
N TRP A 163 4.96 -9.80 -18.58
CA TRP A 163 4.05 -10.66 -17.82
C TRP A 163 2.82 -11.02 -18.68
N PRO A 164 2.37 -12.29 -18.69
CA PRO A 164 1.34 -12.73 -19.61
C PRO A 164 0.06 -11.92 -19.44
N SER A 165 -0.32 -11.27 -20.54
CA SER A 165 -1.48 -10.42 -20.74
C SER A 165 -2.77 -11.15 -20.34
N GLY A 166 -3.39 -10.72 -19.23
CA GLY A 166 -4.69 -11.24 -18.80
C GLY A 166 -4.98 -11.20 -17.30
N CYS A 167 -4.01 -10.89 -16.43
CA CYS A 167 -4.24 -10.95 -14.99
C CYS A 167 -4.82 -9.63 -14.44
N ARG A 168 -6.16 -9.54 -14.37
CA ARG A 168 -6.80 -8.85 -13.23
C ARG A 168 -6.39 -9.59 -11.95
N TRP A 169 -6.53 -8.93 -10.80
CA TRP A 169 -6.48 -9.44 -9.42
C TRP A 169 -5.35 -8.90 -8.53
N CYS A 170 -5.82 -8.33 -7.41
CA CYS A 170 -5.14 -8.03 -6.16
C CYS A 170 -4.31 -9.22 -5.68
N GLY A 171 -3.04 -9.00 -5.36
CA GLY A 171 -2.19 -10.06 -4.82
C GLY A 171 -0.78 -9.59 -4.49
N ILE A 172 -0.36 -9.88 -3.25
CA ILE A 172 1.04 -9.84 -2.81
C ILE A 172 1.83 -10.83 -3.65
N ARG A 173 2.83 -10.34 -4.39
CA ARG A 173 3.82 -11.20 -5.06
C ARG A 173 5.20 -10.98 -4.44
N ILE A 174 5.83 -12.09 -4.07
CA ILE A 174 7.16 -12.14 -3.47
C ILE A 174 8.08 -12.76 -4.52
N ARG A 175 9.12 -12.03 -4.94
CA ARG A 175 10.21 -12.61 -5.73
C ARG A 175 11.48 -12.59 -4.87
N ALA A 176 11.98 -13.76 -4.51
CA ALA A 176 13.31 -13.90 -3.95
C ALA A 176 14.34 -13.79 -5.09
N ALA A 177 15.34 -12.94 -4.91
CA ALA A 177 16.42 -12.70 -5.87
C ALA A 177 17.39 -13.89 -5.87
N ALA A 178 16.97 -15.03 -6.44
CA ALA A 178 17.86 -16.20 -6.52
C ALA A 178 18.87 -16.13 -7.68
N SER A 179 18.72 -15.23 -8.64
CA SER A 179 19.72 -15.04 -9.70
C SER A 179 19.43 -13.78 -10.49
N ARG A 180 20.42 -12.88 -10.57
CA ARG A 180 20.44 -11.65 -11.36
C ARG A 180 19.85 -11.90 -12.76
N TRP A 181 18.95 -11.00 -13.17
CA TRP A 181 18.12 -11.11 -14.38
C TRP A 181 19.00 -11.33 -15.62
N PRO A 182 18.82 -12.45 -16.34
CA PRO A 182 17.85 -12.48 -17.45
C PRO A 182 17.13 -13.85 -17.67
N GLY A 183 15.90 -13.81 -18.24
CA GLY A 183 15.35 -14.92 -19.04
C GLY A 183 14.74 -16.17 -18.38
N ALA A 184 14.67 -16.30 -17.05
CA ALA A 184 14.11 -17.51 -16.43
C ALA A 184 12.56 -17.56 -16.48
N PRO A 185 11.93 -18.62 -17.03
CA PRO A 185 10.48 -18.77 -17.05
C PRO A 185 9.90 -18.97 -15.64
N TRP A 186 8.74 -18.36 -15.44
CA TRP A 186 7.98 -18.35 -14.19
C TRP A 186 7.42 -19.73 -13.83
N SER A 187 7.63 -20.18 -12.59
CA SER A 187 6.79 -21.22 -11.97
C SER A 187 5.99 -20.61 -10.80
N PRO A 188 4.67 -20.47 -10.88
CA PRO A 188 3.87 -20.11 -9.73
C PRO A 188 3.94 -21.22 -8.67
N ARG A 189 4.47 -20.93 -7.49
CA ARG A 189 3.99 -21.63 -6.30
C ARG A 189 2.76 -20.89 -5.82
N THR A 190 1.61 -21.34 -6.29
CA THR A 190 0.32 -20.97 -5.71
C THR A 190 0.25 -21.56 -4.31
N TRP A 191 0.08 -20.71 -3.30
CA TRP A 191 -0.43 -21.20 -2.02
C TRP A 191 -1.90 -21.59 -2.23
N PRO A 192 -2.34 -22.77 -1.77
CA PRO A 192 -3.72 -23.17 -1.91
C PRO A 192 -4.63 -22.14 -1.22
N ARG A 193 -5.68 -21.72 -1.92
CA ARG A 193 -6.70 -20.81 -1.39
C ARG A 193 -7.29 -21.43 -0.11
N PRO A 194 -7.39 -20.72 1.02
CA PRO A 194 -8.30 -21.16 2.07
C PRO A 194 -9.70 -21.20 1.47
N ALA A 195 -10.36 -22.37 1.51
CA ALA A 195 -11.72 -22.52 1.04
C ALA A 195 -12.64 -21.57 1.83
N PRO A 196 -13.61 -20.90 1.19
CA PRO A 196 -14.61 -20.12 1.91
C PRO A 196 -15.51 -21.09 2.68
N ARG A 197 -15.26 -21.26 3.98
CA ARG A 197 -16.22 -21.84 4.91
C ARG A 197 -16.68 -20.74 5.86
N TRP A 198 -17.80 -20.12 5.51
CA TRP A 198 -18.72 -19.53 6.48
C TRP A 198 -20.14 -19.97 6.08
N PRO A 199 -20.87 -20.67 6.98
CA PRO A 199 -22.25 -21.05 6.73
C PRO A 199 -23.16 -19.82 6.75
N ARG A 200 -24.27 -19.89 5.99
CA ARG A 200 -25.40 -18.96 6.11
C ARG A 200 -26.12 -19.17 7.43
#